data_AF-A0AAJ3MG48-F1
#
_entry.id   AF-A0AAJ3MG48-F1
#
_cell.length_a   1.000
_cell.length_b   1.000
_cell.length_c   1.000
_cell.angle_alpha   90.00
_cell.angle_beta   90.00
_cell.angle_gamma   90.00
#
_symmetry.space_group_name_H-M   'P 1'
#
loop_
_entity.id
_entity.type
_entity.pdbx_description
1 polymer ?
#
loop_
_entity_poly.entity_id
_entity_poly.type
_entity_poly.pdbx_seq_one_letter_code
_entity_poly.pdbx_strand_id
1 'polypeptide(L)'
;MGFYVRNSTPNPISVAVGYYDSGCSPITYAKRGWYRIEPGRRALLVAGSAANQFFYVYGHDSFGNWWGGGFYTDVPREAFTRCWIAGCQGQGCRSVGFDEINVGNFENYTLNLVDSTQGASKSRRTLVAKKRKANFKLGKFSFIKSPGKLGKLGKNRKPLYGKRN
;
A
#
# COMPACT_ATOMS: atom_id res chain seq x y z
N MET A 1 -27.56 -6.59 10.33
CA MET A 1 -26.27 -6.37 11.04
C MET A 1 -25.14 -6.92 10.18
N GLY A 2 -23.92 -6.40 10.29
CA GLY A 2 -22.83 -6.88 9.42
C GLY A 2 -21.58 -6.02 9.45
N PHE A 3 -20.53 -6.58 8.84
CA PHE A 3 -19.30 -5.87 8.54
C PHE A 3 -19.31 -5.38 7.08
N TYR A 4 -19.26 -4.07 6.92
CA TYR A 4 -19.27 -3.38 5.64
C TYR A 4 -17.94 -2.72 5.37
N VAL A 5 -17.55 -2.69 4.10
CA VAL A 5 -16.40 -1.91 3.63
C VAL A 5 -16.89 -0.90 2.60
N ARG A 6 -16.56 0.37 2.82
CA ARG A 6 -16.84 1.47 1.90
C ARG A 6 -15.56 1.89 1.20
N ASN A 7 -15.63 1.99 -0.12
CA ASN A 7 -14.59 2.60 -0.93
C ASN A 7 -14.85 4.12 -1.00
N SER A 8 -14.00 4.92 -0.37
CA SER A 8 -14.03 6.39 -0.43
C SER A 8 -12.94 6.96 -1.34
N THR A 9 -12.36 6.13 -2.21
CA THR A 9 -11.33 6.50 -3.19
C THR A 9 -11.97 6.67 -4.57
N PRO A 10 -11.31 7.33 -5.54
CA PRO A 10 -11.81 7.46 -6.90
C PRO A 10 -11.58 6.18 -7.74
N ASN A 11 -10.87 5.17 -7.22
CA ASN A 11 -10.49 3.98 -7.97
C ASN A 11 -11.23 2.73 -7.47
N PRO A 12 -11.53 1.73 -8.33
CA PRO A 12 -12.02 0.45 -7.87
C PRO A 12 -10.99 -0.26 -6.99
N ILE A 13 -11.45 -0.80 -5.85
CA ILE A 13 -10.60 -1.54 -4.90
C ILE A 13 -11.01 -3.01 -4.88
N SER A 14 -10.02 -3.90 -4.92
CA SER A 14 -10.19 -5.33 -4.63
C SER A 14 -9.86 -5.60 -3.17
N VAL A 15 -10.81 -6.14 -2.42
CA VAL A 15 -10.73 -6.34 -0.96
C VAL A 15 -10.80 -7.83 -0.61
N ALA A 16 -10.00 -8.24 0.37
CA ALA A 16 -10.10 -9.52 1.05
C ALA A 16 -10.37 -9.26 2.54
N VAL A 17 -11.15 -10.15 3.16
CA VAL A 17 -11.50 -10.10 4.58
C VAL A 17 -11.18 -11.42 5.25
N GLY A 18 -10.63 -11.36 6.44
CA GLY A 18 -10.55 -12.45 7.40
C GLY A 18 -11.59 -12.24 8.49
N TYR A 19 -12.32 -13.29 8.85
CA TYR A 19 -13.39 -13.28 9.84
C TYR A 19 -13.38 -14.57 10.65
N TYR A 20 -13.96 -14.51 11.84
CA TYR A 20 -14.08 -15.68 12.72
C TYR A 20 -14.98 -16.73 12.09
N ASP A 21 -14.50 -17.96 12.00
CA ASP A 21 -15.25 -19.10 11.47
C ASP A 21 -14.91 -20.33 12.33
N SER A 22 -15.89 -20.81 13.09
CA SER A 22 -15.73 -21.96 13.98
C SER A 22 -15.54 -23.28 13.23
N GLY A 23 -15.86 -23.33 11.93
CA GLY A 23 -15.60 -24.49 11.08
C GLY A 23 -14.13 -24.64 10.69
N CYS A 24 -13.31 -23.60 10.90
CA CYS A 24 -11.88 -23.64 10.60
C CYS A 24 -11.05 -24.11 11.80
N SER A 25 -10.10 -25.00 11.53
CA SER A 25 -9.20 -25.60 12.53
C SER A 25 -7.77 -25.67 11.98
N PRO A 26 -6.72 -25.55 12.81
CA PRO A 26 -6.73 -25.26 14.25
C PRO A 26 -6.99 -23.79 14.58
N ILE A 27 -6.93 -22.90 13.58
CA ILE A 27 -7.24 -21.48 13.75
C ILE A 27 -8.68 -21.26 13.27
N THR A 28 -9.55 -20.81 14.19
CA THR A 28 -10.99 -20.55 13.95
C THR A 28 -11.24 -19.24 13.20
N TYR A 29 -10.49 -19.01 12.12
CA TYR A 29 -10.65 -17.88 11.23
C TYR A 29 -10.64 -18.37 9.79
N ALA A 30 -11.48 -17.76 8.96
CA ALA A 30 -11.50 -17.92 7.52
C ALA A 30 -11.07 -16.61 6.85
N LYS A 31 -10.57 -16.71 5.62
CA LYS A 31 -10.24 -15.61 4.73
C LYS A 31 -10.96 -15.77 3.41
N ARG A 32 -11.53 -14.67 2.91
CA ARG A 32 -12.33 -14.63 1.69
C ARG A 32 -12.01 -13.37 0.88
N GLY A 33 -11.95 -13.50 -0.43
CA GLY A 33 -11.69 -12.42 -1.37
C GLY A 33 -11.89 -12.91 -2.81
N TRP A 34 -11.62 -12.17 -3.87
CA TRP A 34 -11.52 -10.72 -3.91
C TRP A 34 -12.90 -10.13 -4.15
N TYR A 35 -13.29 -9.19 -3.29
CA TYR A 35 -14.47 -8.38 -3.46
C TYR A 35 -14.09 -7.11 -4.18
N ARG A 36 -14.66 -6.89 -5.36
CA ARG A 36 -14.49 -5.63 -6.09
C ARG A 36 -15.51 -4.61 -5.59
N ILE A 37 -15.03 -3.47 -5.10
CA ILE A 37 -15.87 -2.37 -4.60
C ILE A 37 -15.61 -1.13 -5.45
N GLU A 38 -16.64 -0.69 -6.16
CA GLU A 38 -16.58 0.50 -7.01
C GLU A 38 -16.45 1.80 -6.18
N PRO A 39 -15.88 2.87 -6.77
CA PRO A 39 -15.72 4.17 -6.11
C PRO A 39 -17.00 4.68 -5.46
N GLY A 40 -16.90 5.16 -4.22
CA GLY A 40 -18.03 5.70 -3.45
C GLY A 40 -19.02 4.66 -2.92
N ARG A 41 -18.92 3.38 -3.34
CA ARG A 41 -19.84 2.31 -2.94
C ARG A 41 -19.41 1.64 -1.65
N ARG A 42 -20.36 0.96 -1.00
CA ARG A 42 -20.14 0.08 0.14
C ARG A 42 -20.61 -1.33 -0.19
N ALA A 43 -19.87 -2.33 0.29
CA ALA A 43 -20.22 -3.73 0.14
C ALA A 43 -20.34 -4.39 1.52
N LEU A 44 -21.30 -5.29 1.69
CA LEU A 44 -21.39 -6.19 2.83
C LEU A 44 -20.41 -7.34 2.61
N LEU A 45 -19.40 -7.48 3.47
CA LEU A 45 -18.41 -8.55 3.32
C LEU A 45 -18.74 -9.76 4.21
N VAL A 46 -19.21 -9.50 5.43
CA VAL A 46 -19.59 -10.54 6.39
C VAL A 46 -20.96 -10.20 6.99
N ALA A 47 -21.92 -11.09 6.76
CA ALA A 47 -23.25 -10.99 7.33
C ALA A 47 -23.26 -11.52 8.78
N GLY A 48 -24.14 -10.98 9.62
CA GLY A 48 -24.23 -11.33 11.05
C GLY A 48 -23.87 -10.15 11.96
N SER A 49 -23.91 -10.33 13.28
CA SER A 49 -23.47 -9.27 14.19
C SER A 49 -21.96 -9.15 14.16
N ALA A 50 -21.45 -7.94 13.90
CA ALA A 50 -20.01 -7.65 13.95
C ALA A 50 -19.52 -7.35 15.38
N ALA A 51 -20.40 -7.35 16.38
CA ALA A 51 -20.08 -6.98 17.74
C ALA A 51 -19.09 -7.97 18.37
N ASN A 52 -18.10 -7.44 19.09
CA ASN A 52 -17.04 -8.18 19.77
C ASN A 52 -16.21 -9.08 18.86
N GLN A 53 -16.13 -8.75 17.57
CA GLN A 53 -15.33 -9.48 16.60
C GLN A 53 -14.13 -8.65 16.11
N PHE A 54 -13.10 -9.38 15.70
CA PHE A 54 -11.96 -8.84 14.96
C PHE A 54 -12.12 -9.23 13.51
N PHE A 55 -11.93 -8.26 12.62
CA PHE A 55 -11.88 -8.50 11.18
C PHE A 55 -10.51 -8.14 10.66
N TYR A 56 -9.97 -8.96 9.78
CA TYR A 56 -8.71 -8.70 9.11
C TYR A 56 -9.01 -8.20 7.72
N VAL A 57 -8.55 -7.02 7.32
CA VAL A 57 -8.88 -6.46 5.99
C VAL A 57 -7.60 -6.18 5.22
N TYR A 58 -7.60 -6.60 3.96
CA TYR A 58 -6.60 -6.20 2.99
C TYR A 58 -7.29 -5.70 1.72
N GLY A 59 -6.82 -4.60 1.15
CA GLY A 59 -7.31 -4.07 -0.11
C GLY A 59 -6.16 -3.64 -1.00
N HIS A 60 -6.37 -3.66 -2.30
CA HIS A 60 -5.47 -3.00 -3.24
C HIS A 60 -6.23 -2.47 -4.45
N ASP A 61 -5.65 -1.48 -5.12
CA ASP A 61 -6.13 -1.02 -6.41
C ASP A 61 -5.18 -1.44 -7.54
N SER A 62 -5.49 -1.00 -8.77
CA SER A 62 -4.64 -1.22 -9.95
C SER A 62 -3.52 -0.20 -10.09
N PHE A 63 -3.51 0.86 -9.28
CA PHE A 63 -2.56 1.97 -9.33
C PHE A 63 -1.43 1.83 -8.29
N GLY A 64 -1.39 0.72 -7.57
CA GLY A 64 -0.33 0.40 -6.61
C GLY A 64 -0.57 0.92 -5.19
N ASN A 65 -1.78 1.43 -4.91
CA ASN A 65 -2.23 1.70 -3.56
C ASN A 65 -2.72 0.40 -2.91
N TRP A 66 -2.44 0.25 -1.62
CA TRP A 66 -2.91 -0.88 -0.85
C TRP A 66 -3.28 -0.48 0.57
N TRP A 67 -4.24 -1.19 1.13
CA TRP A 67 -4.75 -1.03 2.49
C TRP A 67 -4.47 -2.34 3.21
N GLY A 68 -3.76 -2.29 4.32
CA GLY A 68 -3.34 -3.51 4.98
C GLY A 68 -2.39 -3.25 6.13
N GLY A 69 -2.00 -4.30 6.82
CA GLY A 69 -1.28 -4.28 8.08
C GLY A 69 -0.14 -5.28 8.13
N GLY A 70 0.20 -5.71 9.34
CA GLY A 70 1.32 -6.62 9.61
C GLY A 70 0.98 -8.11 9.56
N PHE A 71 -0.29 -8.48 9.35
CA PHE A 71 -0.72 -9.88 9.39
C PHE A 71 -0.61 -10.53 8.00
N TYR A 72 0.56 -11.09 7.70
CA TYR A 72 0.83 -11.67 6.39
C TYR A 72 0.26 -13.07 6.22
N THR A 73 -0.36 -13.33 5.08
CA THR A 73 -0.79 -14.67 4.65
C THR A 73 -0.84 -14.74 3.12
N ASP A 74 -0.74 -15.97 2.60
CA ASP A 74 -0.85 -16.22 1.17
C ASP A 74 -2.31 -16.36 0.75
N VAL A 75 -2.64 -15.71 -0.36
CA VAL A 75 -3.97 -15.66 -0.94
C VAL A 75 -3.93 -15.87 -2.46
N PRO A 76 -4.93 -16.55 -3.04
CA PRO A 76 -5.09 -16.63 -4.50
C PRO A 76 -5.28 -15.25 -5.14
N ARG A 77 -4.91 -15.12 -6.42
CA ARG A 77 -5.20 -13.93 -7.23
C ARG A 77 -6.67 -13.83 -7.66
N GLU A 78 -7.35 -14.96 -7.76
CA GLU A 78 -8.77 -15.08 -8.10
C GLU A 78 -9.65 -15.05 -6.85
N ALA A 79 -10.97 -15.12 -7.02
CA ALA A 79 -11.89 -15.23 -5.89
C ALA A 79 -11.72 -16.56 -5.12
N PHE A 80 -11.77 -16.52 -3.80
CA PHE A 80 -11.49 -17.62 -2.89
C PHE A 80 -12.26 -17.49 -1.57
N THR A 81 -12.52 -18.63 -0.95
CA THR A 81 -12.87 -18.76 0.47
C THR A 81 -12.06 -19.91 1.04
N ARG A 82 -11.25 -19.67 2.07
CA ARG A 82 -10.38 -20.69 2.68
C ARG A 82 -10.20 -20.40 4.18
N CYS A 83 -9.87 -21.41 4.96
CA CYS A 83 -9.43 -21.20 6.34
C CYS A 83 -8.12 -20.40 6.39
N TRP A 84 -7.87 -19.72 7.51
CA TRP A 84 -6.71 -18.84 7.66
C TRP A 84 -5.38 -19.57 7.43
N ILE A 85 -5.24 -20.77 8.01
CA ILE A 85 -4.05 -21.60 7.90
C ILE A 85 -3.88 -22.25 6.52
N ALA A 86 -4.94 -22.32 5.71
CA ALA A 86 -4.86 -22.90 4.39
C ALA A 86 -3.93 -22.03 3.53
N GLY A 87 -2.78 -22.58 3.19
CA GLY A 87 -1.79 -21.94 2.33
C GLY A 87 -2.26 -21.82 0.88
N CYS A 88 -1.55 -20.99 0.13
CA CYS A 88 -1.66 -20.89 -1.31
C CYS A 88 -0.22 -20.95 -1.86
N GLN A 89 0.07 -21.93 -2.71
CA GLN A 89 1.40 -22.11 -3.31
C GLN A 89 1.32 -22.05 -4.84
N GLY A 90 2.38 -21.53 -5.47
CA GLY A 90 2.50 -21.43 -6.92
C GLY A 90 2.25 -20.02 -7.49
N GLN A 91 2.28 -19.91 -8.82
CA GLN A 91 2.24 -18.63 -9.53
C GLN A 91 0.92 -17.85 -9.35
N GLY A 92 -0.18 -18.56 -9.05
CA GLY A 92 -1.50 -17.99 -8.79
C GLY A 92 -1.69 -17.37 -7.40
N CYS A 93 -0.67 -17.44 -6.54
CA CYS A 93 -0.73 -16.98 -5.16
C CYS A 93 0.10 -15.71 -4.95
N ARG A 94 -0.25 -14.93 -3.94
CA ARG A 94 0.55 -13.80 -3.47
C ARG A 94 0.48 -13.69 -1.95
N SER A 95 1.57 -13.22 -1.35
CA SER A 95 1.60 -12.88 0.07
C SER A 95 1.11 -11.44 0.27
N VAL A 96 0.12 -11.25 1.14
CA VAL A 96 -0.46 -9.94 1.47
C VAL A 96 -0.61 -9.77 2.97
N GLY A 97 -0.47 -8.53 3.46
CA GLY A 97 -0.56 -8.18 4.87
C GLY A 97 -1.92 -7.58 5.21
N PHE A 98 -2.75 -8.29 5.98
CA PHE A 98 -4.02 -7.80 6.47
C PHE A 98 -3.82 -6.84 7.65
N ASP A 99 -4.71 -5.86 7.77
CA ASP A 99 -4.82 -4.99 8.95
C ASP A 99 -5.93 -5.48 9.86
N GLU A 100 -5.69 -5.44 11.16
CA GLU A 100 -6.66 -5.87 12.17
C GLU A 100 -7.60 -4.73 12.52
N ILE A 101 -8.90 -5.00 12.41
CA ILE A 101 -9.97 -4.07 12.70
C ILE A 101 -10.72 -4.56 13.92
N ASN A 102 -10.50 -3.88 15.05
CA ASN A 102 -11.29 -4.08 16.25
C ASN A 102 -12.62 -3.33 16.12
N VAL A 103 -13.72 -4.09 16.00
CA VAL A 103 -15.07 -3.54 15.88
C VAL A 103 -15.62 -3.06 17.23
N GLY A 104 -15.19 -3.63 18.35
CA GLY A 104 -15.80 -3.38 19.66
C GLY A 104 -17.28 -3.78 19.67
N ASN A 105 -18.13 -3.04 20.39
CA ASN A 105 -19.52 -3.42 20.62
C ASN A 105 -20.51 -3.05 19.48
N PHE A 106 -20.02 -2.75 18.27
CA PHE A 106 -20.89 -2.33 17.16
C PHE A 106 -21.36 -3.52 16.32
N GLU A 107 -22.67 -3.82 16.35
CA GLU A 107 -23.26 -4.90 15.53
C GLU A 107 -23.22 -4.62 14.02
N ASN A 108 -23.23 -3.34 13.66
CA ASN A 108 -23.08 -2.86 12.30
C ASN A 108 -21.87 -1.94 12.22
N TYR A 109 -20.84 -2.40 11.52
CA TYR A 109 -19.59 -1.69 11.40
C TYR A 109 -19.27 -1.41 9.93
N THR A 110 -18.93 -0.16 9.62
CA THR A 110 -18.50 0.24 8.28
C THR A 110 -17.06 0.75 8.35
N LEU A 111 -16.15 0.04 7.69
CA LEU A 111 -14.77 0.46 7.48
C LEU A 111 -14.68 1.30 6.21
N ASN A 112 -14.10 2.50 6.28
CA ASN A 112 -13.86 3.36 5.12
C ASN A 112 -12.42 3.20 4.63
N LEU A 113 -12.25 2.79 3.38
CA LEU A 113 -10.96 2.83 2.68
C LEU A 113 -10.79 4.20 2.03
N VAL A 114 -9.73 4.92 2.41
CA VAL A 114 -9.44 6.27 1.93
C VAL A 114 -8.02 6.35 1.38
N ASP A 115 -7.78 7.28 0.47
CA ASP A 115 -6.45 7.54 -0.06
C ASP A 115 -5.58 8.31 0.93
N SER A 116 -4.26 8.20 0.76
CA SER A 116 -3.29 8.95 1.56
C SER A 116 -3.37 10.47 1.38
N THR A 117 -3.97 10.94 0.28
CA THR A 117 -4.08 12.36 -0.07
C THR A 117 -5.29 13.04 0.57
N GLN A 118 -6.27 12.27 1.08
CA GLN A 118 -7.56 12.82 1.52
C GLN A 118 -7.53 13.47 2.93
N GLY A 119 -6.36 13.80 3.49
CA GLY A 119 -6.27 14.45 4.81
C GLY A 119 -6.99 13.68 5.92
N ALA A 120 -7.19 12.37 5.74
CA ALA A 120 -8.08 11.60 6.59
C ALA A 120 -7.48 11.46 8.00
N SER A 121 -8.21 11.98 8.99
CA SER A 121 -7.92 11.73 10.40
C SER A 121 -7.90 10.23 10.67
N LYS A 122 -6.86 9.75 11.38
CA LYS A 122 -6.76 8.35 11.80
C LYS A 122 -7.90 8.03 12.77
N SER A 123 -9.01 7.56 12.22
CA SER A 123 -10.15 7.04 13.00
C SER A 123 -10.12 5.53 12.98
N ARG A 124 -10.64 4.91 14.04
CA ARG A 124 -10.79 3.44 14.17
C ARG A 124 -11.53 2.84 12.96
N ARG A 125 -12.42 3.59 12.32
CA ARG A 125 -13.23 3.16 11.16
C ARG A 125 -12.63 3.55 9.80
N THR A 126 -11.38 4.00 9.76
CA THR A 126 -10.75 4.50 8.52
C THR A 126 -9.42 3.80 8.31
N LEU A 127 -9.26 3.19 7.13
CA LEU A 127 -8.02 2.57 6.70
C LEU A 127 -7.43 3.42 5.57
N VAL A 128 -6.22 3.94 5.79
CA VAL A 128 -5.55 4.85 4.86
C VAL A 128 -4.64 4.07 3.93
N ALA A 129 -4.65 4.43 2.64
CA ALA A 129 -3.82 3.80 1.62
C ALA A 129 -2.33 3.96 1.93
N LYS A 130 -1.59 2.87 1.76
CA LYS A 130 -0.14 2.83 1.70
C LYS A 130 0.27 2.76 0.23
N LYS A 131 1.30 3.51 -0.14
CA LYS A 131 1.93 3.39 -1.46
C LYS A 131 3.14 2.48 -1.35
N ARG A 132 3.34 1.59 -2.32
CA ARG A 132 4.64 0.92 -2.47
C ARG A 132 5.69 2.01 -2.75
N LYS A 133 6.70 2.14 -1.89
CA LYS A 133 7.86 2.99 -2.19
C LYS A 133 8.53 2.41 -3.41
N ALA A 134 8.45 3.09 -4.55
CA ALA A 134 9.37 2.82 -5.65
C ALA A 134 10.76 3.23 -5.16
N ASN A 135 11.61 2.25 -4.84
CA ASN A 135 13.01 2.49 -4.57
C ASN A 135 13.69 2.85 -5.90
N PHE A 136 13.44 4.07 -6.41
CA PHE A 136 14.20 4.60 -7.52
C PHE A 136 15.57 5.00 -6.97
N LYS A 137 16.51 4.06 -6.95
CA LYS A 137 17.92 4.40 -6.79
C LYS A 137 18.35 5.18 -8.03
N LEU A 138 18.21 6.50 -8.01
CA LEU A 138 18.96 7.38 -8.90
C LEU A 138 20.44 7.12 -8.61
N GLY A 139 21.07 6.27 -9.42
CA GLY A 139 22.51 6.14 -9.41
C GLY A 139 23.10 7.54 -9.62
N LYS A 140 23.87 8.03 -8.64
CA LYS A 140 24.67 9.24 -8.79
C LYS A 140 25.70 8.98 -9.89
N PHE A 141 25.39 9.32 -11.13
CA PHE A 141 26.42 9.53 -12.13
C PHE A 141 27.09 10.87 -11.82
N SER A 142 28.26 10.79 -11.19
CA SER A 142 29.11 11.94 -10.92
C SER A 142 29.70 12.44 -12.25
N PHE A 143 29.08 13.44 -12.88
CA PHE A 143 29.74 14.20 -13.94
C PHE A 143 30.80 15.09 -13.29
N ILE A 144 32.06 14.66 -13.36
CA ILE A 144 33.21 15.48 -12.98
C ILE A 144 33.28 16.66 -13.96
N LYS A 145 32.79 17.83 -13.55
CA LYS A 145 33.08 19.09 -14.23
C LYS A 145 34.45 19.58 -13.75
N SER A 146 35.49 19.40 -14.57
CA SER A 146 36.76 20.09 -14.38
C SER A 146 36.55 21.60 -14.55
N PRO A 147 36.89 22.45 -13.55
CA PRO A 147 36.73 23.89 -13.68
C PRO A 147 37.92 24.49 -14.44
N GLY A 148 37.70 24.88 -15.69
CA GLY A 148 38.57 25.81 -16.41
C GLY A 148 38.53 27.18 -15.73
N LYS A 149 39.64 27.60 -15.14
CA LYS A 149 39.77 28.86 -14.40
C LYS A 149 40.01 29.99 -15.40
N LEU A 150 38.98 30.82 -15.61
CA LEU A 150 39.02 32.02 -16.42
C LEU A 150 39.52 33.20 -15.57
N GLY A 151 40.56 33.90 -16.04
CA GLY A 151 40.76 35.32 -15.76
C GLY A 151 42.07 35.73 -15.07
N LYS A 152 42.92 36.48 -15.80
CA LYS A 152 43.11 37.92 -15.53
C LYS A 152 43.79 38.61 -16.72
N LEU A 153 43.10 39.61 -17.27
CA LEU A 153 43.65 40.61 -18.18
C LEU A 153 44.71 41.48 -17.47
N GLY A 154 45.82 41.71 -18.16
CA GLY A 154 46.48 43.01 -18.25
C GLY A 154 47.52 43.38 -17.17
N LYS A 155 48.80 43.41 -17.58
CA LYS A 155 49.63 44.64 -17.58
C LYS A 155 50.95 44.42 -18.35
N ASN A 156 51.13 45.24 -19.39
CA ASN A 156 52.31 45.40 -20.23
C ASN A 156 53.63 45.56 -19.45
N ARG A 157 54.70 44.89 -19.90
CA ARG A 157 56.04 45.49 -19.97
C ARG A 157 56.77 45.05 -21.25
N LYS A 158 57.42 46.05 -21.84
CA LYS A 158 58.00 46.23 -23.18
C LYS A 158 59.09 45.21 -23.58
N PRO A 159 59.41 45.10 -24.89
CA PRO A 159 60.34 44.11 -25.42
C PRO A 159 61.79 44.49 -25.10
N LEU A 160 62.60 43.51 -24.69
CA LEU A 160 64.05 43.62 -24.73
C LEU A 160 64.57 42.91 -25.98
N TYR A 161 65.07 43.76 -26.87
CA TYR A 161 65.77 43.44 -28.10
C TYR A 161 67.11 42.74 -27.80
N GLY A 162 67.39 41.66 -28.51
CA GLY A 162 68.71 41.01 -28.54
C GLY A 162 68.90 40.25 -29.85
N LYS A 163 69.59 40.88 -30.81
CA LYS A 163 70.15 40.29 -32.05
C LYS A 163 70.94 39.02 -31.73
N ARG A 164 70.72 37.89 -32.42
CA ARG A 164 71.19 37.47 -33.77
C ARG A 164 72.66 37.01 -33.79
N ASN A 165 72.82 35.76 -34.26
CA ASN A 165 74.03 35.03 -34.68
C ASN A 165 75.05 34.65 -33.62
#